data_AF-A0A920DJL6-F1
#
_entry.id   AF-A0A920DJL6-F1
#
_cell.length_a   1.000
_cell.length_b   1.000
_cell.length_c   1.000
_cell.angle_alpha   90.00
_cell.angle_beta   90.00
_cell.angle_gamma   90.00
#
_symmetry.space_group_name_H-M   'P 1'
#
loop_
_entity.id
_entity.type
_entity.pdbx_description
1 polymer ?
#
loop_
_entity_poly.entity_id
_entity_poly.type
_entity_poly.pdbx_seq_one_letter_code
_entity_poly.pdbx_strand_id
1 'polypeptide(L)'
;MNRKFVYYIIFAISFLLFSIVQDYIRPNYDGANGIIIYLLGVAPNFLPGIGLPALLYVVIPEVSKPNSSLFKNRLYWSVGISILGLIANEFITIFTPGRGVFDWNDILWTIIGAGLFTLTHKKFTIKHRSLMKEKHIEFLIRFHKPTSRQLNPTQ
;
A
#
# COMPACT_ATOMS: atom_id res chain seq x y z
N MET A 1 3.65 -16.67 0.17
CA MET A 1 2.86 -15.72 -0.65
C MET A 1 3.80 -14.72 -1.30
N ASN A 2 3.75 -14.52 -2.62
CA ASN A 2 4.57 -13.53 -3.32
C ASN A 2 4.31 -12.15 -2.71
N ARG A 3 5.36 -11.39 -2.37
CA ARG A 3 5.22 -10.05 -1.74
C ARG A 3 4.36 -9.10 -2.57
N LYS A 4 4.36 -9.28 -3.90
CA LYS A 4 3.48 -8.54 -4.81
C LYS A 4 1.99 -8.75 -4.51
N PHE A 5 1.61 -9.95 -4.09
CA PHE A 5 0.22 -10.31 -3.80
C PHE A 5 -0.40 -9.49 -2.67
N VAL A 6 0.39 -9.14 -1.64
CA VAL A 6 -0.08 -8.28 -0.55
C VAL A 6 -0.51 -6.91 -1.07
N TYR A 7 0.27 -6.32 -1.99
CA TYR A 7 -0.06 -5.02 -2.56
C TYR A 7 -1.28 -5.08 -3.49
N TYR A 8 -1.44 -6.18 -4.24
CA TYR A 8 -2.67 -6.40 -5.02
C TYR A 8 -3.90 -6.54 -4.12
N ILE A 9 -3.79 -7.22 -2.98
CA ILE A 9 -4.88 -7.29 -1.99
C ILE A 9 -5.19 -5.89 -1.44
N ILE A 10 -4.18 -5.11 -1.05
CA ILE A 10 -4.38 -3.74 -0.54
C ILE A 10 -5.11 -2.90 -1.58
N PHE A 11 -4.69 -2.96 -2.85
CA PHE A 11 -5.38 -2.28 -3.95
C PHE A 11 -6.82 -2.76 -4.10
N ALA A 12 -7.06 -4.07 -4.18
CA ALA A 12 -8.38 -4.64 -4.39
C ALA A 12 -9.35 -4.25 -3.27
N ILE A 13 -8.92 -4.34 -2.01
CA ILE A 13 -9.74 -3.92 -0.86
C ILE A 13 -10.03 -2.42 -0.93
N SER A 14 -9.02 -1.59 -1.20
CA SER A 14 -9.20 -0.13 -1.28
C SER A 14 -10.18 0.25 -2.40
N PHE A 15 -10.07 -0.40 -3.56
CA PHE A 15 -10.94 -0.18 -4.71
C PHE A 15 -12.38 -0.64 -4.46
N LEU A 16 -12.57 -1.83 -3.89
CA LEU A 16 -13.90 -2.34 -3.55
C LEU A 16 -14.58 -1.48 -2.49
N LEU A 17 -13.85 -1.10 -1.43
CA LEU A 17 -14.38 -0.24 -0.38
C LEU A 17 -14.72 1.15 -0.93
N PHE A 18 -13.90 1.69 -1.83
CA PHE A 18 -14.18 2.96 -2.49
C PHE A 18 -15.54 2.93 -3.19
N SER A 19 -15.79 1.94 -4.06
CA SER A 19 -17.08 1.80 -4.75
C SER A 19 -18.24 1.56 -3.78
N ILE A 20 -18.05 0.70 -2.77
CA ILE A 20 -19.08 0.45 -1.76
C ILE A 20 -19.44 1.74 -1.01
N VAL A 21 -18.44 2.50 -0.56
CA VAL A 21 -18.66 3.74 0.18
C VAL A 21 -19.35 4.78 -0.69
N GLN A 22 -18.86 4.99 -1.91
CA GLN A 22 -19.35 6.05 -2.79
C GLN A 22 -20.74 5.76 -3.36
N ASP A 23 -20.98 4.53 -3.80
CA ASP A 23 -22.19 4.20 -4.57
C ASP A 23 -23.32 3.65 -3.68
N TYR A 24 -22.99 3.06 -2.53
CA TYR A 24 -23.96 2.39 -1.67
C TYR A 24 -24.07 3.02 -0.28
N ILE A 25 -22.98 3.20 0.46
CA ILE A 25 -23.10 3.65 1.86
C ILE A 25 -23.44 5.14 1.94
N ARG A 26 -22.64 5.99 1.28
CA ARG A 26 -22.79 7.45 1.37
C ARG A 26 -24.16 7.95 0.86
N PRO A 27 -24.70 7.49 -0.29
CA PRO A 27 -25.99 7.98 -0.77
C PRO A 27 -27.19 7.52 0.06
N ASN A 28 -27.06 6.40 0.78
CA ASN A 28 -28.15 5.80 1.57
C ASN A 28 -28.03 6.08 3.08
N TYR A 29 -27.05 6.87 3.50
CA TYR A 29 -26.90 7.22 4.91
C TYR A 29 -27.86 8.37 5.27
N ASP A 30 -28.61 8.19 6.36
CA ASP A 30 -29.68 9.10 6.81
C ASP A 30 -29.19 10.44 7.39
N GLY A 31 -27.88 10.57 7.61
CA GLY A 31 -27.27 11.77 8.15
C GLY A 31 -27.42 11.95 9.66
N ALA A 32 -27.81 10.92 10.41
CA ALA A 32 -28.08 11.02 11.85
C ALA A 32 -26.85 11.44 12.69
N ASN A 33 -25.64 11.15 12.21
CA ASN A 33 -24.38 11.47 12.89
C ASN A 33 -23.38 12.18 11.95
N GLY A 34 -23.02 13.42 12.31
CA GLY A 34 -22.10 14.25 11.53
C GLY A 34 -20.67 13.71 11.44
N ILE A 35 -20.20 12.93 12.41
CA ILE A 35 -18.89 12.25 12.34
C ILE A 35 -18.91 11.21 11.22
N ILE A 36 -20.00 10.46 11.09
CA ILE A 36 -20.14 9.46 10.03
C ILE A 36 -20.23 10.17 8.67
N ILE A 37 -20.96 11.28 8.57
CA ILE A 37 -20.97 12.10 7.33
C ILE A 37 -19.56 12.53 6.95
N TYR A 38 -18.77 13.03 7.90
CA TYR A 38 -17.40 13.44 7.65
C TYR A 38 -16.53 12.27 7.16
N LEU A 39 -16.58 11.13 7.84
CA LEU A 39 -15.81 9.94 7.45
C LEU A 39 -16.20 9.40 6.07
N LEU A 40 -17.50 9.37 5.76
CA LEU A 40 -18.01 8.99 4.44
C LEU A 40 -17.66 10.01 3.36
N GLY A 41 -17.52 11.28 3.72
CA GLY A 41 -17.08 12.35 2.82
C GLY A 41 -15.65 12.16 2.34
N VAL A 42 -14.73 11.84 3.25
CA VAL A 42 -13.29 11.78 2.97
C VAL A 42 -12.78 10.39 2.54
N ALA A 43 -13.53 9.33 2.87
CA ALA A 43 -13.17 7.96 2.53
C ALA A 43 -12.94 7.71 1.03
N PRO A 44 -13.73 8.29 0.09
CA PRO A 44 -13.51 8.14 -1.35
C PRO A 44 -12.16 8.65 -1.84
N ASN A 45 -11.49 9.56 -1.12
CA ASN A 45 -10.16 10.06 -1.47
C ASN A 45 -9.04 9.37 -0.67
N PHE A 46 -9.30 9.08 0.61
CA PHE A 46 -8.38 8.32 1.46
C PHE A 46 -8.09 6.91 0.90
N LEU A 47 -9.11 6.19 0.45
CA LEU A 47 -8.98 4.80 0.00
C LEU A 47 -8.12 4.68 -1.27
N PRO A 48 -8.38 5.42 -2.37
CA PRO A 48 -7.46 5.48 -3.52
C PRO A 48 -6.06 5.99 -3.15
N GLY A 49 -5.94 6.89 -2.18
CA GLY A 49 -4.66 7.34 -1.64
C GLY A 49 -3.79 6.20 -1.10
N ILE A 50 -4.40 5.09 -0.65
CA ILE A 50 -3.69 3.86 -0.25
C ILE A 50 -3.56 2.89 -1.44
N GLY A 51 -4.65 2.69 -2.17
CA GLY A 51 -4.76 1.64 -3.19
C GLY A 51 -3.89 1.90 -4.42
N LEU A 52 -3.89 3.12 -4.95
CA LEU A 52 -3.14 3.44 -6.16
C LEU A 52 -1.62 3.31 -5.98
N PRO A 53 -1.00 3.81 -4.89
CA PRO A 53 0.42 3.55 -4.64
C PRO A 53 0.73 2.06 -4.52
N ALA A 54 -0.17 1.27 -3.90
CA ALA A 54 0.01 -0.17 -3.79
C ALA A 54 0.06 -0.85 -5.16
N LEU A 55 -0.86 -0.51 -6.07
CA LEU A 55 -0.87 -1.03 -7.43
C LEU A 55 0.37 -0.58 -8.21
N LEU A 56 0.67 0.72 -8.22
CA LEU A 56 1.81 1.25 -8.97
C LEU A 56 3.13 0.67 -8.48
N TYR A 57 3.28 0.44 -7.17
CA TYR A 57 4.49 -0.18 -6.61
C TYR A 57 4.81 -1.55 -7.23
N VAL A 58 3.78 -2.34 -7.56
CA VAL A 58 3.94 -3.66 -8.17
C VAL A 58 3.95 -3.65 -9.70
N VAL A 59 3.29 -2.69 -10.33
CA VAL A 59 3.25 -2.55 -11.79
C VAL A 59 4.53 -1.91 -12.33
N ILE A 60 5.09 -0.91 -11.66
CA ILE A 60 6.29 -0.19 -12.09
C ILE A 60 7.43 -1.15 -12.52
N PRO A 61 7.80 -2.17 -11.72
CA PRO A 61 8.83 -3.14 -12.12
C PRO A 61 8.55 -3.91 -13.41
N GLU A 62 7.29 -4.10 -13.79
CA GLU A 62 6.89 -4.85 -14.99
C GLU A 62 7.03 -4.01 -16.26
N VAL A 63 6.94 -2.68 -16.13
CA VAL A 63 6.94 -1.73 -17.26
C VAL A 63 8.20 -0.85 -17.32
N SER A 64 9.14 -1.03 -16.39
CA SER A 64 10.35 -0.21 -16.31
C SER A 64 11.64 -1.04 -16.30
N LYS A 65 12.70 -0.48 -16.89
CA LYS A 65 14.02 -1.12 -16.91
C LYS A 65 14.62 -1.12 -15.49
N PRO A 66 15.30 -2.20 -15.05
CA PRO A 66 15.87 -2.30 -13.70
C PRO A 66 16.83 -1.17 -13.31
N ASN A 67 17.54 -0.59 -14.28
CA ASN A 67 18.50 0.50 -14.05
C ASN A 67 17.88 1.90 -14.01
N SER A 68 16.59 2.03 -14.34
CA SER A 68 15.89 3.32 -14.37
C SER A 68 15.62 3.89 -12.98
N SER A 69 15.49 5.22 -12.88
CA SER A 69 15.03 5.88 -11.65
C SER A 69 13.65 5.38 -11.21
N LEU A 70 12.76 5.13 -12.17
CA LEU A 70 11.40 4.63 -11.94
C LEU A 70 11.43 3.29 -11.17
N PHE A 71 12.28 2.36 -11.60
CA PHE A 71 12.44 1.06 -10.94
C PHE A 71 13.10 1.17 -9.55
N LYS A 72 14.22 1.89 -9.46
CA LYS A 72 15.03 2.02 -8.24
C LYS A 72 14.27 2.75 -7.13
N ASN A 73 13.55 3.81 -7.49
CA ASN A 73 12.79 4.66 -6.57
C ASN A 73 11.28 4.40 -6.64
N ARG A 74 10.87 3.17 -7.02
CA ARG A 74 9.46 2.84 -7.28
C ARG A 74 8.48 3.18 -6.17
N LEU A 75 8.91 3.17 -4.90
CA LEU A 75 8.05 3.59 -3.78
C LEU A 75 7.69 5.08 -3.91
N TYR A 76 8.69 5.94 -4.07
CA TYR A 76 8.49 7.38 -4.23
C TYR A 76 7.70 7.70 -5.49
N TRP A 77 8.01 7.03 -6.61
CA TRP A 77 7.26 7.20 -7.85
C TRP A 77 5.81 6.74 -7.73
N SER A 78 5.55 5.58 -7.10
CA SER A 78 4.19 5.10 -6.89
C SER A 78 3.36 6.09 -6.07
N VAL A 79 3.93 6.62 -4.99
CA VAL A 79 3.26 7.61 -4.14
C VAL A 79 3.05 8.93 -4.88
N GLY A 80 4.11 9.44 -5.53
CA GLY A 80 4.06 10.73 -6.22
C GLY A 80 3.07 10.75 -7.38
N ILE A 81 3.06 9.70 -8.21
CA ILE A 81 2.11 9.58 -9.33
C ILE A 81 0.68 9.48 -8.81
N SER A 82 0.43 8.72 -7.74
CA SER A 82 -0.91 8.59 -7.17
C SER A 82 -1.41 9.90 -6.56
N ILE A 83 -0.60 10.58 -5.75
CA ILE A 83 -0.98 11.88 -5.16
C ILE A 83 -1.25 12.89 -6.28
N LEU A 84 -0.36 12.97 -7.28
CA LEU A 84 -0.54 13.89 -8.41
C LEU A 84 -1.85 13.61 -9.15
N GLY A 85 -2.13 12.34 -9.46
CA GLY A 85 -3.34 11.94 -10.17
C GLY A 85 -4.63 12.23 -9.39
N LEU A 86 -4.63 11.97 -8.08
CA LEU A 86 -5.79 12.22 -7.22
C LEU A 86 -6.02 13.71 -6.98
N ILE A 87 -4.96 14.49 -6.72
CA ILE A 87 -5.08 15.95 -6.62
C ILE A 87 -5.56 16.54 -7.95
N ALA A 88 -5.01 16.09 -9.08
CA ALA A 88 -5.47 16.53 -10.40
C ALA A 88 -6.95 16.18 -10.62
N ASN A 89 -7.41 15.01 -10.16
CA ASN A 89 -8.81 14.64 -10.21
C ASN A 89 -9.69 15.63 -9.44
N GLU A 90 -9.28 16.05 -8.23
CA GLU A 90 -9.99 17.08 -7.46
C GLU A 90 -10.07 18.41 -8.21
N PHE A 91 -8.97 18.87 -8.83
CA PHE A 91 -9.00 20.09 -9.64
C PHE A 91 -9.91 19.98 -10.87
N ILE A 92 -10.01 18.81 -11.50
CA ILE A 92 -10.91 18.59 -12.65
C ILE A 92 -12.38 18.75 -12.25
N THR A 93 -12.74 18.44 -11.00
CA THR A 93 -14.14 18.61 -10.51
C THR A 93 -14.60 20.07 -10.56
N ILE A 94 -13.69 21.04 -10.40
CA ILE A 94 -13.97 22.48 -10.53
C ILE A 94 -14.56 22.79 -11.91
N PHE A 95 -14.04 22.12 -12.95
CA PHE A 95 -14.41 22.35 -14.34
C PHE A 95 -15.51 21.41 -14.84
N THR A 96 -15.98 20.47 -14.00
CA THR A 96 -16.95 19.44 -14.39
C THR A 96 -18.19 19.46 -13.48
N PRO A 97 -19.17 20.33 -13.76
CA PRO A 97 -20.39 20.45 -12.96
C PRO A 97 -21.12 19.09 -12.86
N GLY A 98 -21.53 18.73 -11.64
CA GLY A 98 -22.29 17.50 -11.38
C GLY A 98 -21.47 16.23 -11.14
N ARG A 99 -20.13 16.28 -11.18
CA ARG A 99 -19.26 15.12 -10.86
C ARG A 99 -18.55 15.19 -9.50
N GLY A 100 -18.73 16.26 -8.75
CA GLY A 100 -18.11 16.48 -7.45
C GLY A 100 -18.01 17.96 -7.13
N VAL A 101 -17.48 18.27 -5.94
CA VAL A 101 -17.13 19.62 -5.51
C VAL A 101 -15.71 19.54 -5.00
N PHE A 102 -14.85 20.46 -5.46
CA PHE A 102 -13.50 20.56 -4.96
C PHE A 102 -13.49 20.74 -3.43
N ASP A 103 -12.80 19.84 -2.73
CA ASP A 103 -12.66 19.88 -1.27
C ASP A 103 -11.19 19.77 -0.85
N TRP A 104 -10.74 20.69 -0.01
CA TRP A 104 -9.41 20.64 0.58
C TRP A 104 -9.22 19.44 1.52
N ASN A 105 -10.29 18.95 2.15
CA ASN A 105 -10.24 17.72 2.94
C ASN A 105 -9.87 16.52 2.07
N ASP A 106 -10.36 16.47 0.84
CA ASP A 106 -10.06 15.37 -0.08
C ASP A 106 -8.58 15.32 -0.46
N ILE A 107 -7.96 16.49 -0.66
CA ILE A 107 -6.51 16.61 -0.85
C ILE A 107 -5.75 16.15 0.41
N LEU A 108 -6.17 16.60 1.59
CA LEU A 108 -5.53 16.22 2.85
C LEU A 108 -5.60 14.70 3.07
N TRP A 109 -6.78 14.10 2.89
CA TRP A 109 -7.01 12.68 3.13
C TRP A 109 -6.36 11.80 2.07
N THR A 110 -6.19 12.28 0.83
CA THR A 110 -5.33 11.67 -0.18
C THR A 110 -3.88 11.55 0.32
N ILE A 111 -3.33 12.64 0.87
CA ILE A 111 -1.95 12.67 1.40
C ILE A 111 -1.83 11.73 2.61
N ILE A 112 -2.82 11.73 3.52
CA ILE A 112 -2.85 10.83 4.68
C ILE A 112 -2.88 9.36 4.23
N GLY A 113 -3.71 9.02 3.25
CA GLY A 113 -3.78 7.66 2.68
C GLY A 113 -2.44 7.21 2.10
N ALA A 114 -1.79 8.06 1.31
CA ALA A 114 -0.48 7.76 0.73
C ALA A 114 0.63 7.65 1.80
N GLY A 115 0.55 8.47 2.86
CA GLY A 115 1.40 8.36 4.03
C GLY A 115 1.22 7.02 4.75
N LEU A 116 -0.02 6.60 4.98
CA LEU A 116 -0.34 5.31 5.60
C LEU A 116 0.19 4.13 4.77
N PHE A 117 0.05 4.17 3.44
CA PHE A 117 0.67 3.18 2.56
C PHE A 117 2.19 3.11 2.75
N THR A 118 2.86 4.27 2.77
CA THR A 118 4.31 4.36 2.94
C THR A 118 4.77 3.76 4.28
N LEU A 119 4.06 4.04 5.37
CA LEU A 119 4.34 3.48 6.69
C LEU A 119 4.15 1.97 6.71
N THR A 120 3.05 1.49 6.12
CA THR A 120 2.73 0.07 6.01
C THR A 120 3.81 -0.67 5.20
N HIS A 121 4.25 -0.10 4.08
CA HIS A 121 5.34 -0.62 3.27
C HIS A 121 6.67 -0.73 4.06
N LYS A 122 7.03 0.32 4.81
CA LYS A 122 8.24 0.32 5.63
C LYS A 122 8.20 -0.78 6.70
N LYS A 123 7.08 -0.92 7.43
CA LYS A 123 6.89 -1.98 8.43
C LYS A 123 7.00 -3.38 7.82
N PHE A 124 6.35 -3.63 6.69
CA PHE A 124 6.45 -4.92 5.99
C PHE A 124 7.89 -5.24 5.54
N THR A 125 8.60 -4.23 5.04
CA THR A 125 9.99 -4.40 4.56
C THR A 125 10.95 -4.70 5.70
N ILE A 126 10.83 -4.00 6.84
CA ILE A 126 11.65 -4.25 8.03
C ILE A 126 11.41 -5.66 8.57
N LYS A 127 10.13 -6.03 8.77
CA LYS A 127 9.76 -7.37 9.27
C LYS A 127 10.31 -8.48 8.38
N HIS A 128 10.21 -8.31 7.06
CA HIS A 128 10.74 -9.29 6.12
C HIS A 128 12.26 -9.42 6.19
N ARG A 129 12.99 -8.30 6.32
CA ARG A 129 14.46 -8.32 6.46
C ARG A 129 14.89 -9.05 7.74
N SER A 130 14.15 -8.89 8.85
CA SER A 130 14.42 -9.62 10.11
C SER A 130 14.27 -11.13 9.92
N LEU A 131 13.13 -11.57 9.38
CA LEU A 131 12.83 -12.98 9.14
C LEU A 131 13.85 -13.66 8.23
N MET A 132 14.35 -12.97 7.21
CA MET A 132 15.37 -13.51 6.31
C MET A 132 16.74 -13.65 7.00
N LYS A 133 17.09 -12.74 7.92
CA LYS A 133 18.32 -12.85 8.72
C LYS A 133 18.25 -14.05 9.66
N GLU A 134 17.14 -14.22 10.39
CA GLU A 134 16.92 -15.37 11.28
C GLU A 134 17.04 -16.69 10.54
N LYS A 135 16.35 -16.84 9.39
CA LYS A 135 16.44 -18.05 8.56
C LYS A 135 17.85 -18.32 8.04
N HIS A 136 18.61 -17.28 7.68
CA HIS A 136 19.99 -17.44 7.26
C HIS A 136 20.89 -17.92 8.40
N ILE A 137 20.69 -17.39 9.61
CA ILE A 137 21.40 -17.85 10.82
C ILE A 137 21.05 -19.30 11.14
N GLU A 138 19.76 -19.68 11.11
CA GLU A 138 19.33 -21.07 11.30
C GLU A 138 19.94 -22.02 10.26
N PHE A 139 20.00 -21.58 9.00
CA PHE A 139 20.67 -22.33 7.93
C PHE A 139 22.15 -22.53 8.25
N LEU A 140 22.87 -21.47 8.61
CA LEU A 140 24.28 -21.57 8.99
C LEU A 140 24.49 -22.52 10.17
N ILE A 141 23.65 -22.42 11.22
CA ILE A 141 23.70 -23.33 12.39
C ILE A 141 23.45 -24.79 11.98
N ARG A 142 22.49 -25.05 11.09
CA ARG A 142 22.16 -26.40 10.61
C ARG A 142 23.31 -27.01 9.79
N PHE A 143 24.02 -26.20 9.01
CA PHE A 143 25.11 -26.66 8.14
C PHE A 143 26.50 -26.66 8.81
N HIS A 144 26.69 -25.88 9.87
CA HIS A 144 27.92 -25.86 10.67
C HIS A 144 27.82 -26.66 11.97
N LYS A 145 26.80 -27.52 12.15
CA LYS A 145 26.86 -28.53 13.22
C LYS A 145 28.10 -29.39 12.98
N PRO A 146 29.12 -29.38 13.86
CA PRO A 146 30.23 -30.30 13.73
C PRO A 146 29.62 -31.71 13.82
N THR A 147 29.88 -32.53 12.81
CA THR A 147 29.66 -33.97 12.88
C THR A 147 30.50 -34.44 14.05
N SER A 148 29.90 -34.60 15.23
CA SER A 148 30.58 -35.26 16.34
C SER A 148 30.83 -36.68 15.85
N ARG A 149 32.06 -36.94 15.37
CA ARG A 149 32.59 -38.29 15.19
C ARG A 149 32.29 -38.99 16.50
N GLN A 150 31.42 -40.00 16.45
CA GLN A 150 31.35 -40.98 17.50
C GLN A 150 32.73 -41.62 17.55
N LEU A 151 33.56 -41.17 18.49
CA LEU A 151 34.73 -41.91 18.91
C LEU A 151 34.19 -43.19 19.53
N ASN A 152 34.26 -44.28 18.76
CA ASN A 152 34.11 -45.62 19.31
C ASN A 152 35.10 -45.76 20.47
N PRO A 153 34.65 -46.01 21.71
CA PRO A 153 35.57 -46.46 22.74
C PRO A 153 35.95 -47.89 22.35
N THR A 154 37.15 -48.06 21.78
CA THR A 154 37.84 -49.34 21.76
C THR A 154 37.97 -49.84 23.19
N GLN A 155 37.23 -50.89 23.52
CA GLN A 155 37.60 -51.91 24.51
C GLN A 155 37.27 -53.27 23.95
#